data_AF-A0A088CM26-F1
#
_entry.id   AF-A0A088CM26-F1
#
_cell.length_a   1.000
_cell.length_b   1.000
_cell.length_c   1.000
_cell.angle_alpha   90.00
_cell.angle_beta   90.00
_cell.angle_gamma   90.00
#
_symmetry.space_group_name_H-M   'P 1'
#
loop_
_entity.id
_entity.type
_entity.pdbx_description
1 polymer ?
#
loop_
_entity_poly.entity_id
_entity_poly.type
_entity_poly.pdbx_seq_one_letter_code
_entity_poly.pdbx_strand_id
1 'polypeptide(L)'
;IESTGLFLTKETAQKHIDAGAKKVILSAPSKDDTPMFVYGVNDKTYKGEAIISNASCTTNCLAPLAKVINDKWGIKRGLMTTVHAATATQKTVDGPSNKDWRGGRGILENIIPSSTGAAKAVGVVIPELNKKLTGMSFRVPTSDVSVV
;
A
#
# COMPACT_ATOMS: atom_id res chain seq x y z
N ILE A 1 -12.77 -1.61 -11.62
CA ILE A 1 -11.54 -1.50 -10.81
C ILE A 1 -11.18 -0.04 -10.76
N GLU A 2 -11.09 0.54 -9.56
CA GLU A 2 -10.74 1.93 -9.37
C GLU A 2 -9.21 2.05 -9.26
N SER A 3 -8.60 2.71 -10.25
CA SER A 3 -7.13 2.79 -10.41
C SER A 3 -6.63 4.19 -10.74
N THR A 4 -7.47 5.21 -10.59
CA THR A 4 -7.07 6.62 -10.77
C THR A 4 -6.21 7.12 -9.61
N GLY A 5 -6.31 6.49 -8.43
CA GLY A 5 -5.66 6.93 -7.19
C GLY A 5 -6.36 8.12 -6.51
N LEU A 6 -7.48 8.60 -7.07
CA LEU A 6 -8.22 9.75 -6.56
C LEU A 6 -9.38 9.33 -5.65
N PHE A 7 -10.09 8.25 -6.01
CA PHE A 7 -11.29 7.78 -5.32
C PHE A 7 -10.98 6.63 -4.36
N LEU A 8 -10.34 6.97 -3.24
CA LEU A 8 -9.85 5.98 -2.25
C LEU A 8 -10.67 5.93 -0.96
N THR A 9 -11.90 6.44 -0.98
CA THR A 9 -12.86 6.31 0.13
C THR A 9 -14.11 5.62 -0.36
N LYS A 10 -14.87 4.99 0.53
CA LYS A 10 -16.17 4.39 0.27
C LYS A 10 -17.10 5.40 -0.40
N GLU A 11 -17.19 6.63 0.14
CA GLU A 11 -18.01 7.71 -0.42
C GLU A 11 -17.65 8.02 -1.87
N THR A 12 -16.35 8.18 -2.16
CA THR A 12 -15.92 8.53 -3.52
C THR A 12 -16.04 7.37 -4.50
N ALA A 13 -15.78 6.15 -4.05
CA ALA A 13 -15.89 4.93 -4.85
C ALA A 13 -17.34 4.48 -5.07
N GLN A 14 -18.28 4.85 -4.18
CA GLN A 14 -19.72 4.56 -4.30
C GLN A 14 -20.30 5.10 -5.62
N LYS A 15 -19.74 6.19 -6.15
CA LYS A 15 -20.13 6.76 -7.46
C LYS A 15 -20.08 5.75 -8.60
N HIS A 16 -19.17 4.77 -8.57
CA HIS A 16 -19.12 3.71 -9.57
C HIS A 16 -20.31 2.75 -9.46
N ILE A 17 -20.76 2.45 -8.23
CA ILE A 17 -21.93 1.60 -7.98
C ILE A 17 -23.21 2.32 -8.41
N ASP A 18 -23.32 3.59 -8.05
CA ASP A 18 -24.47 4.43 -8.42
C ASP A 18 -24.56 4.60 -9.95
N ALA A 19 -23.42 4.56 -10.65
CA ALA A 19 -23.34 4.53 -12.12
C ALA A 19 -23.65 3.15 -12.74
N GLY A 20 -23.93 2.12 -11.94
CA GLY A 20 -24.38 0.81 -12.40
C GLY A 20 -23.39 -0.35 -12.18
N ALA A 21 -22.21 -0.11 -11.60
CA ALA A 21 -21.30 -1.21 -11.24
C ALA A 21 -21.83 -2.00 -10.03
N LYS A 22 -21.61 -3.32 -10.00
CA LYS A 22 -22.03 -4.14 -8.86
C LYS A 22 -21.05 -4.08 -7.69
N LYS A 23 -19.76 -3.96 -7.99
CA LYS A 23 -18.66 -3.97 -7.01
C LYS A 23 -17.51 -3.11 -7.49
N VAL A 24 -16.71 -2.63 -6.55
CA VAL A 24 -15.52 -1.81 -6.79
C VAL A 24 -14.33 -2.38 -6.02
N ILE A 25 -13.19 -2.47 -6.69
CA ILE A 25 -11.91 -2.82 -6.08
C ILE A 25 -11.00 -1.61 -6.24
N LEU A 26 -10.53 -1.06 -5.12
CA LEU A 26 -9.51 -0.02 -5.09
C LEU A 26 -8.14 -0.67 -5.31
N SER A 27 -7.38 -0.20 -6.30
CA SER A 27 -6.02 -0.68 -6.58
C SER A 27 -4.94 -0.04 -5.69
N ALA A 28 -5.33 0.61 -4.60
CA ALA A 28 -4.45 1.25 -3.62
C ALA A 28 -5.08 1.16 -2.22
N PRO A 29 -4.31 1.44 -1.14
CA PRO A 29 -4.85 1.50 0.21
C PRO A 29 -6.02 2.48 0.31
N SER A 30 -7.10 2.05 0.97
CA SER A 30 -8.20 2.93 1.32
C SER A 30 -7.74 4.03 2.28
N LYS A 31 -8.39 5.19 2.19
CA LYS A 31 -8.17 6.36 3.07
C LYS A 31 -9.16 6.40 4.24
N ASP A 32 -10.06 5.44 4.32
CA ASP A 32 -11.08 5.27 5.35
C ASP A 32 -11.12 3.82 5.84
N ASP A 33 -12.25 3.39 6.40
CA ASP A 33 -12.50 2.06 6.94
C ASP A 33 -12.89 1.01 5.88
N THR A 34 -12.83 1.35 4.58
CA THR A 34 -13.06 0.37 3.51
C THR A 34 -12.11 -0.82 3.69
N PRO A 35 -12.65 -2.07 3.76
CA PRO A 35 -11.85 -3.23 4.14
C PRO A 35 -10.77 -3.53 3.11
N MET A 36 -9.56 -3.82 3.62
CA MET A 36 -8.41 -4.24 2.84
C MET A 36 -8.29 -5.76 2.84
N PHE A 37 -8.03 -6.32 1.67
CA PHE A 37 -7.75 -7.73 1.50
C PHE A 37 -6.42 -7.91 0.78
N VAL A 38 -5.63 -8.88 1.26
CA VAL A 38 -4.42 -9.36 0.62
C VAL A 38 -4.59 -10.85 0.35
N TYR A 39 -4.38 -11.23 -0.90
CA TYR A 39 -4.52 -12.61 -1.35
C TYR A 39 -3.52 -13.54 -0.65
N GLY A 40 -3.99 -14.68 -0.16
CA GLY A 40 -3.20 -15.63 0.62
C GLY A 40 -3.00 -15.23 2.08
N VAL A 41 -3.54 -14.10 2.52
CA VAL A 41 -3.43 -13.60 3.90
C VAL A 41 -4.78 -13.57 4.58
N ASN A 42 -5.71 -12.74 4.10
CA ASN A 42 -7.05 -12.58 4.67
C ASN A 42 -8.16 -12.58 3.61
N ASP A 43 -7.88 -12.95 2.35
CA ASP A 43 -8.87 -13.02 1.27
C ASP A 43 -10.09 -13.90 1.60
N LYS A 44 -9.87 -14.95 2.40
CA LYS A 44 -10.95 -15.84 2.87
C LYS A 44 -11.92 -15.19 3.86
N THR A 45 -11.59 -14.01 4.39
CA THR A 45 -12.50 -13.27 5.30
C THR A 45 -13.44 -12.33 4.56
N TYR A 46 -13.39 -12.30 3.22
CA TYR A 46 -14.30 -11.52 2.39
C TYR A 46 -15.75 -12.00 2.56
N LYS A 47 -16.68 -11.08 2.86
CA LYS A 47 -18.09 -11.37 3.16
C LYS A 47 -19.05 -10.88 2.07
N GLY A 48 -18.52 -10.52 0.90
CA GLY A 48 -19.34 -10.02 -0.21
C GLY A 48 -19.47 -8.49 -0.23
N GLU A 49 -18.61 -7.77 0.48
CA GLU A 49 -18.57 -6.31 0.51
C GLU A 49 -18.53 -5.73 -0.92
N ALA A 50 -19.32 -4.68 -1.15
CA ALA A 50 -19.46 -4.08 -2.47
C ALA A 50 -18.20 -3.29 -2.89
N ILE A 51 -17.51 -2.67 -1.92
CA ILE A 51 -16.30 -1.89 -2.14
C ILE A 51 -15.20 -2.45 -1.24
N ILE A 52 -14.07 -2.82 -1.85
CA ILE A 52 -12.90 -3.35 -1.14
C ILE A 52 -11.62 -2.68 -1.63
N SER A 53 -10.56 -2.72 -0.84
CA SER A 53 -9.21 -2.30 -1.25
C SER A 53 -8.29 -3.51 -1.37
N ASN A 54 -7.45 -3.53 -2.41
CA ASN A 54 -6.39 -4.53 -2.60
C ASN A 54 -5.08 -4.13 -1.89
N ALA A 55 -5.15 -3.22 -0.91
CA ALA A 55 -4.00 -2.63 -0.21
C ALA A 55 -2.97 -2.02 -1.20
N SER A 56 -1.68 -2.11 -0.88
CA SER A 56 -0.57 -1.64 -1.74
C SER A 56 0.30 -2.79 -2.24
N CYS A 57 1.12 -2.55 -3.26
CA CYS A 57 2.13 -3.52 -3.71
C CYS A 57 3.08 -3.95 -2.58
N THR A 58 3.60 -3.01 -1.80
CA THR A 58 4.48 -3.31 -0.65
C THR A 58 3.75 -4.10 0.44
N THR A 59 2.47 -3.81 0.71
CA THR A 59 1.67 -4.61 1.66
C THR A 59 1.50 -6.04 1.16
N ASN A 60 1.21 -6.22 -0.13
CA ASN A 60 1.08 -7.54 -0.75
C ASN A 60 2.41 -8.32 -0.75
N CYS A 61 3.56 -7.65 -0.74
CA CYS A 61 4.86 -8.29 -0.57
C CYS A 61 5.14 -8.67 0.90
N LEU A 62 4.93 -7.73 1.83
CA LEU A 62 5.28 -7.91 3.24
C LEU A 62 4.31 -8.84 3.99
N ALA A 63 3.00 -8.75 3.74
CA ALA A 63 2.00 -9.46 4.52
C ALA A 63 2.11 -10.99 4.42
N PRO A 64 2.31 -11.62 3.24
CA PRO A 64 2.51 -13.07 3.15
C PRO A 64 3.74 -13.55 3.94
N LEU A 65 4.86 -12.83 3.83
CA LEU A 65 6.08 -13.13 4.60
C LEU A 65 5.83 -13.01 6.10
N ALA A 66 5.24 -11.88 6.52
CA ALA A 66 4.94 -11.63 7.93
C ALA A 66 3.98 -12.66 8.50
N LYS A 67 2.98 -13.11 7.71
CA LYS A 67 2.03 -14.16 8.11
C LYS A 67 2.75 -15.47 8.40
N VAL A 68 3.54 -15.98 7.46
CA VAL A 68 4.25 -17.26 7.62
C VAL A 68 5.17 -17.22 8.83
N ILE A 69 5.93 -16.13 8.98
CA ILE A 69 6.84 -15.96 10.11
C ILE A 69 6.08 -15.90 11.44
N ASN A 70 4.99 -15.12 11.49
CA ASN A 70 4.19 -14.97 12.70
C ASN A 70 3.49 -16.27 13.10
N ASP A 71 2.89 -16.98 12.16
CA ASP A 71 2.17 -18.24 12.41
C ASP A 71 3.11 -19.33 12.96
N LYS A 72 4.40 -19.29 12.60
CA LYS A 72 5.39 -20.29 13.02
C LYS A 72 6.17 -19.92 14.27
N TRP A 73 6.61 -18.67 14.38
CA TRP A 73 7.54 -18.25 15.42
C TRP A 73 7.03 -17.08 16.28
N GLY A 74 5.96 -16.41 15.85
CA GLY A 74 5.45 -15.21 16.50
C GLY A 74 6.35 -13.99 16.26
N ILE A 75 5.78 -12.92 15.72
CA ILE A 75 6.52 -11.65 15.59
C ILE A 75 6.25 -10.80 16.83
N LYS A 76 7.31 -10.47 17.57
CA LYS A 76 7.24 -9.54 18.71
C LYS A 76 7.20 -8.08 18.24
N ARG A 77 8.16 -7.68 17.41
CA ARG A 77 8.29 -6.36 16.76
C ARG A 77 9.07 -6.53 15.46
N GLY A 78 8.85 -5.65 14.49
CA GLY A 78 9.60 -5.64 13.24
C GLY A 78 9.68 -4.26 12.62
N LEU A 79 10.80 -4.01 11.96
CA LEU A 79 11.04 -2.83 11.13
C LEU A 79 11.30 -3.32 9.71
N MET A 80 10.70 -2.66 8.74
CA MET A 80 10.91 -2.97 7.33
C MET A 80 11.39 -1.74 6.57
N THR A 81 12.20 -1.99 5.55
CA THR A 81 12.62 -0.98 4.58
C THR A 81 12.39 -1.57 3.21
N THR A 82 11.62 -0.87 2.38
CA THR A 82 11.55 -1.25 0.96
C THR A 82 12.50 -0.38 0.14
N VAL A 83 13.36 -1.03 -0.65
CA VAL A 83 14.06 -0.37 -1.75
C VAL A 83 13.11 -0.41 -2.94
N HIS A 84 12.53 0.75 -3.23
CA HIS A 84 11.39 0.88 -4.13
C HIS A 84 11.84 1.52 -5.45
N ALA A 85 11.34 0.99 -6.56
CA ALA A 85 11.55 1.60 -7.87
C ALA A 85 10.92 3.00 -7.97
N ALA A 86 11.34 3.73 -8.99
CA ALA A 86 10.67 4.95 -9.42
C ALA A 86 9.19 4.69 -9.73
N THR A 87 8.30 5.65 -9.45
CA THR A 87 6.89 5.59 -9.84
C THR A 87 6.51 6.86 -10.59
N ALA A 88 5.33 6.86 -11.21
CA ALA A 88 4.80 8.02 -11.94
C ALA A 88 4.59 9.27 -11.06
N THR A 89 4.63 9.15 -9.73
CA THR A 89 4.45 10.29 -8.82
C THR A 89 5.72 11.13 -8.64
N GLN A 90 6.90 10.54 -8.85
CA GLN A 90 8.18 11.26 -8.79
C GLN A 90 8.37 12.20 -10.00
N LYS A 91 9.42 13.03 -9.94
CA LYS A 91 9.75 14.01 -10.97
C LYS A 91 11.05 13.62 -11.67
N THR A 92 11.14 13.88 -12.97
CA THR A 92 12.34 13.61 -13.77
C THR A 92 13.51 14.49 -13.32
N VAL A 93 13.23 15.77 -13.09
CA VAL A 93 14.13 16.78 -12.51
C VAL A 93 13.48 17.38 -11.26
N ASP A 94 14.23 18.18 -10.50
CA ASP A 94 13.70 18.88 -9.33
C ASP A 94 12.48 19.73 -9.69
N GLY A 95 11.37 19.56 -8.95
CA GLY A 95 10.12 20.24 -9.21
C GLY A 95 9.18 20.33 -8.00
N PRO A 96 8.09 21.09 -8.11
CA PRO A 96 7.18 21.33 -7.00
C PRO A 96 6.50 20.05 -6.50
N SER A 97 6.54 19.83 -5.18
CA SER A 97 5.84 18.74 -4.50
C SER A 97 5.50 19.13 -3.06
N ASN A 98 4.40 19.85 -2.89
CA ASN A 98 4.03 20.45 -1.58
C ASN A 98 3.73 19.42 -0.49
N LYS A 99 3.36 18.19 -0.86
CA LYS A 99 3.01 17.12 0.08
C LYS A 99 4.18 16.17 0.40
N ASP A 100 5.23 16.16 -0.43
CA ASP A 100 6.41 15.32 -0.27
C ASP A 100 7.61 16.04 -0.89
N TRP A 101 8.29 16.87 -0.10
CA TRP A 101 9.42 17.68 -0.58
C TRP A 101 10.55 16.83 -1.14
N ARG A 102 10.82 15.67 -0.53
CA ARG A 102 11.86 14.74 -0.99
C ARG A 102 11.45 14.09 -2.31
N GLY A 103 10.19 13.71 -2.46
CA GLY A 103 9.63 13.17 -3.70
C GLY A 103 9.56 14.17 -4.86
N GLY A 104 9.72 15.47 -4.60
CA GLY A 104 9.86 16.51 -5.62
C GLY A 104 11.26 16.58 -6.25
N ARG A 105 12.26 15.92 -5.67
CA ARG A 105 13.61 15.86 -6.22
C ARG A 105 13.67 14.91 -7.43
N GLY A 106 14.61 15.16 -8.35
CA GLY A 106 14.82 14.33 -9.54
C GLY A 106 15.12 12.87 -9.21
N ILE A 107 14.27 11.94 -9.67
CA ILE A 107 14.37 10.50 -9.35
C ILE A 107 15.57 9.79 -9.99
N LEU A 108 16.14 10.36 -11.06
CA LEU A 108 17.24 9.74 -11.79
C LEU A 108 18.60 9.87 -11.09
N GLU A 109 18.73 10.79 -10.15
CA GLU A 109 20.02 11.17 -9.53
C GLU A 109 20.03 11.01 -8.00
N ASN A 110 18.93 10.53 -7.40
CA ASN A 110 18.75 10.52 -5.95
C ASN A 110 18.31 9.15 -5.43
N ILE A 111 18.78 8.81 -4.23
CA ILE A 111 18.13 7.85 -3.34
C ILE A 111 17.20 8.67 -2.45
N ILE A 112 15.89 8.56 -2.66
CA ILE A 112 14.88 9.42 -2.03
C ILE A 112 14.22 8.68 -0.87
N PRO A 113 14.50 9.03 0.39
CA PRO A 113 13.80 8.42 1.52
C PRO A 113 12.35 8.92 1.57
N SER A 114 11.40 8.00 1.77
CA SER A 114 9.97 8.30 1.86
C SER A 114 9.30 7.46 2.95
N SER A 115 8.26 8.00 3.56
CA SER A 115 7.42 7.27 4.51
C SER A 115 6.51 6.29 3.77
N THR A 116 6.16 5.17 4.41
CA THR A 116 5.22 4.20 3.84
C THR A 116 4.20 3.76 4.89
N GLY A 117 2.96 3.58 4.45
CA GLY A 117 1.88 3.00 5.24
C GLY A 117 1.84 1.47 5.21
N ALA A 118 2.67 0.82 4.37
CA ALA A 118 2.55 -0.60 4.08
C ALA A 118 2.67 -1.48 5.33
N ALA A 119 3.66 -1.22 6.19
CA ALA A 119 3.85 -1.96 7.44
C ALA A 119 2.70 -1.77 8.43
N LYS A 120 2.07 -0.59 8.45
CA LYS A 120 0.86 -0.33 9.26
C LYS A 120 -0.35 -1.06 8.67
N ALA A 121 -0.47 -1.12 7.34
CA ALA A 121 -1.54 -1.85 6.65
C ALA A 121 -1.46 -3.36 6.89
N VAL A 122 -0.27 -3.93 7.15
CA VAL A 122 -0.13 -5.32 7.60
C VAL A 122 -0.93 -5.55 8.90
N GLY A 123 -0.93 -4.60 9.82
CA GLY A 123 -1.72 -4.68 11.05
C GLY A 123 -3.23 -4.66 10.84
N VAL A 124 -3.71 -4.20 9.67
CA VAL A 124 -5.13 -4.24 9.29
C VAL A 124 -5.50 -5.61 8.74
N VAL A 125 -4.64 -6.20 7.90
CA VAL A 125 -4.90 -7.50 7.26
C VAL A 125 -4.47 -8.71 8.10
N ILE A 126 -3.59 -8.49 9.10
CA ILE A 126 -3.14 -9.46 10.09
C ILE A 126 -3.27 -8.79 11.49
N PRO A 127 -4.46 -8.81 12.11
CA PRO A 127 -4.75 -8.06 13.34
C PRO A 127 -3.78 -8.36 14.51
N GLU A 128 -3.26 -9.57 14.60
CA GLU A 128 -2.27 -9.99 15.62
C GLU A 128 -0.90 -9.33 15.47
N LEU A 129 -0.63 -8.70 14.31
CA LEU A 129 0.55 -7.88 14.03
C LEU A 129 0.29 -6.38 14.15
N ASN A 130 -0.93 -5.97 14.52
CA ASN A 130 -1.28 -4.57 14.67
C ASN A 130 -0.33 -3.85 15.66
N LYS A 131 0.18 -2.69 15.25
CA LYS A 131 1.16 -1.88 15.98
C LYS A 131 2.52 -2.55 16.27
N LYS A 132 2.80 -3.75 15.74
CA LYS A 132 4.10 -4.44 15.90
C LYS A 132 5.07 -4.18 14.76
N LEU A 133 4.56 -3.76 13.60
CA LEU A 133 5.33 -3.50 12.39
C LEU A 133 5.23 -2.03 12.00
N THR A 134 6.37 -1.44 11.63
CA THR A 134 6.44 -0.14 10.96
C THR A 134 7.62 -0.15 9.98
N GLY A 135 7.75 0.88 9.15
CA GLY A 135 8.83 0.92 8.16
C GLY A 135 8.90 2.20 7.38
N MET A 136 9.85 2.20 6.43
CA MET A 136 10.11 3.31 5.53
C MET A 136 10.47 2.77 4.13
N SER A 137 10.70 3.67 3.17
CA SER A 137 11.16 3.30 1.84
C SER A 137 12.32 4.18 1.37
N PHE A 138 13.17 3.62 0.53
CA PHE A 138 14.10 4.37 -0.30
C PHE A 138 13.71 4.18 -1.76
N ARG A 139 13.30 5.26 -2.42
CA ARG A 139 13.01 5.26 -3.85
C ARG A 139 14.33 5.42 -4.62
N VAL A 140 14.60 4.53 -5.56
CA VAL A 140 15.88 4.46 -6.30
C VAL A 140 15.67 4.54 -7.82
N PRO A 141 16.71 4.87 -8.61
CA PRO A 141 16.64 5.03 -10.08
C PRO A 141 16.49 3.71 -10.86
N THR A 142 15.48 2.91 -10.53
CA THR A 142 15.08 1.72 -11.28
C THR A 142 13.66 1.89 -11.78
N SER A 143 13.36 1.41 -12.99
CA SER A 143 12.07 1.67 -13.64
C SER A 143 10.92 0.84 -13.07
N ASP A 144 11.21 -0.35 -12.57
CA ASP A 144 10.25 -1.28 -11.96
C ASP A 144 11.01 -2.28 -11.08
N VAL A 145 10.27 -3.14 -10.38
CA VAL A 145 10.74 -4.10 -9.37
C VAL A 145 11.19 -3.41 -8.09
N SER A 146 10.89 -4.01 -6.96
CA SER A 146 11.23 -3.49 -5.64
C SER A 146 11.48 -4.66 -4.70
N VAL A 147 12.13 -4.37 -3.57
CA VAL A 147 12.43 -5.38 -2.55
C VAL A 147 12.01 -4.87 -1.18
N VAL A 148 11.53 -5.79 -0.34
CA VAL A 148 11.16 -5.59 1.06
C VAL A 148 12.19 -6.27 1.95
#